data_AF-A0A0D8XI66-F1
#
_entry.id   AF-A0A0D8XI66-F1
#
_cell.length_a   1.000
_cell.length_b   1.000
_cell.length_c   1.000
_cell.angle_alpha   90.00
_cell.angle_beta   90.00
_cell.angle_gamma   90.00
#
_symmetry.space_group_name_H-M   'P 1'
#
loop_
_entity.id
_entity.type
_entity.pdbx_description
1 polymer ?
#
loop_
_entity_poly.entity_id
_entity_poly.type
_entity_poly.pdbx_seq_one_letter_code
_entity_poly.pdbx_strand_id
1 'polypeptide(L)'
;MDVIVVLFSQLKLTYPGCSSSKKHLSTSKIVLEQIVNCHPIVEKIIQYRRVKHVVTVSTQILIPLQRCVENDGKVRTCCQMNTATGRILCFDPNIQTVSKENIIDNIGPRHLFKARTGCVLISADYSQLELRVLAHLSGDLNLIALLKNDGDVFTNMSSNLCISRDIVKKLCYGIIYGMGAKSLAETVNKTSDEAHDLILKFFRSFPKVRSYINSIKEQATAYGFVSTILGRRRVTCNVRGRQEDVAKDDRQSINYTIQGTASEIFKKAVIGLDKYFQDSARIVLMIHDEVIIECATKDEDHVKQWTRTIMESVFEEFSVPLPVKIRSGPSWGFLS
;
A
#
# COMPACT_ATOMS: atom_id res chain seq x y z
N MET A 1 -10.84 25.99 -24.37
CA MET A 1 -12.02 26.49 -23.62
C MET A 1 -12.04 25.78 -22.28
N ASP A 2 -12.25 26.51 -21.19
CA ASP A 2 -12.26 25.92 -19.84
C ASP A 2 -13.56 25.14 -19.60
N VAL A 3 -13.46 23.91 -19.08
CA VAL A 3 -14.61 23.03 -18.76
C VAL A 3 -15.57 23.73 -17.78
N ILE A 4 -15.04 24.55 -16.87
CA ILE A 4 -15.83 25.33 -15.91
C ILE A 4 -16.81 26.26 -16.65
N VAL A 5 -16.31 27.01 -17.64
CA VAL A 5 -17.10 27.98 -18.41
C VAL A 5 -18.20 27.29 -19.20
N VAL A 6 -17.88 26.15 -19.82
CA VAL A 6 -18.87 25.39 -20.59
C VAL A 6 -20.00 24.87 -19.69
N LEU A 7 -19.66 24.24 -18.55
CA LEU A 7 -20.67 23.63 -17.69
C LEU A 7 -21.55 24.64 -16.97
N PHE A 8 -20.96 25.70 -16.40
CA PHE A 8 -21.70 26.59 -15.50
C PHE A 8 -22.13 27.90 -16.15
N SER A 9 -21.39 28.43 -17.12
CA SER A 9 -21.75 29.69 -17.79
C SER A 9 -22.60 29.45 -19.05
N GLN A 10 -22.23 28.49 -19.89
CA GLN A 10 -22.92 28.23 -21.16
C GLN A 10 -24.12 27.29 -20.98
N LEU A 11 -23.89 26.11 -20.39
CA LEU A 11 -24.94 25.12 -20.14
C LEU A 11 -25.78 25.41 -18.90
N LYS A 12 -25.36 26.40 -18.08
CA LYS A 12 -26.07 26.86 -16.88
C LYS A 12 -26.45 25.75 -15.90
N LEU A 13 -25.60 24.73 -15.77
CA LEU A 13 -25.83 23.64 -14.81
C LEU A 13 -25.73 24.18 -13.37
N THR A 14 -26.57 23.66 -12.48
CA THR A 14 -26.55 24.05 -11.07
C THR A 14 -25.30 23.49 -10.38
N TYR A 15 -24.53 24.35 -9.73
CA TYR A 15 -23.37 23.93 -8.95
C TYR A 15 -23.83 23.28 -7.62
N PRO A 16 -23.29 22.10 -7.25
CA PRO A 16 -23.75 21.40 -6.06
C PRO A 16 -23.24 22.07 -4.77
N GLY A 17 -24.14 22.21 -3.78
CA GLY A 17 -23.79 22.54 -2.40
C GLY A 17 -23.57 24.03 -2.05
N CYS A 18 -23.84 25.00 -2.92
CA CYS A 18 -23.85 26.44 -2.57
C CYS A 18 -24.68 27.29 -3.56
N SER A 19 -25.23 28.41 -3.08
CA SER A 19 -25.75 29.49 -3.93
C SER A 19 -24.65 30.02 -4.87
N SER A 20 -25.06 30.63 -5.97
CA SER A 20 -24.28 31.11 -7.14
C SER A 20 -23.13 32.11 -6.86
N SER A 21 -22.61 32.22 -5.62
CA SER A 21 -21.69 33.26 -5.14
C SER A 21 -20.26 32.81 -4.85
N LYS A 22 -19.87 31.55 -5.11
CA LYS A 22 -18.46 31.12 -4.96
C LYS A 22 -17.58 31.67 -6.11
N LYS A 23 -16.56 32.47 -5.78
CA LYS A 23 -15.58 33.05 -6.73
C LYS A 23 -14.76 32.02 -7.52
N HIS A 24 -14.64 30.79 -7.02
CA HIS A 24 -13.91 29.71 -7.68
C HIS A 24 -14.76 28.44 -7.74
N LEU A 25 -15.26 28.13 -8.93
CA LEU A 25 -15.97 26.89 -9.21
C LEU A 25 -14.96 25.77 -9.48
N SER A 26 -15.19 24.59 -8.91
CA SER A 26 -14.36 23.40 -9.13
C SER A 26 -15.05 22.43 -10.07
N THR A 27 -14.27 21.71 -10.88
CA THR A 27 -14.76 20.57 -11.67
C THR A 27 -14.15 19.27 -11.15
N SER A 28 -13.91 19.14 -9.83
CA SER A 28 -13.37 17.90 -9.26
C SER A 28 -14.26 16.68 -9.56
N LYS A 29 -13.71 15.47 -9.41
CA LYS A 29 -14.46 14.23 -9.60
C LYS A 29 -15.74 14.21 -8.76
N ILE A 30 -15.65 14.58 -7.48
CA ILE A 30 -16.76 14.64 -6.53
C ILE A 30 -17.87 15.61 -7.03
N VAL A 31 -17.48 16.79 -7.53
CA VAL A 31 -18.44 17.77 -8.05
C VAL A 31 -19.12 17.25 -9.32
N LEU A 32 -18.36 16.68 -10.25
CA LEU A 32 -18.91 16.13 -11.50
C LEU A 32 -19.83 14.94 -11.26
N GLU A 33 -19.53 14.08 -10.28
CA GLU A 33 -20.38 12.96 -9.88
C GLU A 33 -21.74 13.43 -9.33
N GLN A 34 -21.77 14.55 -8.61
CA GLN A 34 -23.02 15.14 -8.09
C GLN A 34 -23.93 15.71 -9.19
N ILE A 35 -23.36 16.10 -10.34
CA ILE A 35 -24.11 16.68 -11.47
C ILE A 35 -24.15 15.76 -12.70
N VAL A 36 -23.77 14.49 -12.56
CA VAL A 36 -23.65 13.54 -13.69
C VAL A 36 -24.97 13.38 -14.44
N ASN A 37 -26.09 13.37 -13.72
CA ASN A 37 -27.43 13.22 -14.27
C ASN A 37 -28.01 14.54 -14.82
N CYS A 38 -27.31 15.67 -14.66
CA CYS A 38 -27.81 16.98 -15.10
C CYS A 38 -27.59 17.21 -16.61
N HIS A 39 -26.57 16.59 -17.22
CA HIS A 39 -26.32 16.68 -18.66
C HIS A 39 -25.41 15.54 -19.15
N PRO A 40 -25.70 14.92 -20.32
CA PRO A 40 -24.87 13.84 -20.90
C PRO A 40 -23.38 14.17 -21.10
N ILE A 41 -23.00 15.46 -21.21
CA ILE A 41 -21.61 15.88 -21.40
C ILE A 41 -20.78 15.65 -20.15
N VAL A 42 -21.40 15.68 -18.96
CA VAL A 42 -20.70 15.49 -17.68
C VAL A 42 -20.14 14.07 -17.61
N GLU A 43 -20.93 13.06 -17.99
CA GLU A 43 -20.47 11.68 -18.08
C GLU A 43 -19.29 11.55 -19.06
N LYS A 44 -19.38 12.19 -20.24
CA LYS A 44 -18.30 12.20 -21.23
C LYS A 44 -17.03 12.88 -20.71
N ILE A 45 -17.15 13.95 -19.93
CA ILE A 45 -16.00 14.62 -19.29
C ILE A 45 -15.35 13.70 -18.25
N ILE A 46 -16.15 13.02 -17.42
CA ILE A 46 -15.63 12.05 -16.44
C ILE A 46 -14.88 10.92 -17.16
N GLN A 47 -15.49 10.35 -18.21
CA GLN A 47 -14.87 9.29 -19.02
C GLN A 47 -13.58 9.78 -19.70
N TYR A 48 -13.59 10.95 -20.34
CA TYR A 48 -12.41 11.54 -20.97
C TYR A 48 -11.28 11.75 -19.95
N ARG A 49 -11.58 12.30 -18.77
CA ARG A 49 -10.57 12.53 -17.73
C ARG A 49 -9.99 11.22 -17.20
N ARG A 50 -10.82 10.19 -17.04
CA ARG A 50 -10.35 8.84 -16.67
C ARG A 50 -9.37 8.30 -17.71
N VAL A 51 -9.76 8.28 -18.98
CA VAL A 51 -8.92 7.77 -20.08
C VAL A 51 -7.65 8.59 -20.21
N LYS A 52 -7.75 9.93 -20.24
CA LYS A 52 -6.59 10.83 -20.31
C LYS A 52 -5.62 10.60 -19.16
N HIS A 53 -6.11 10.43 -17.93
CA HIS A 53 -5.27 10.15 -16.78
C HIS A 53 -4.53 8.82 -16.95
N VAL A 54 -5.25 7.74 -17.29
CA VAL A 54 -4.65 6.41 -17.49
C VAL A 54 -3.61 6.43 -18.62
N VAL A 55 -3.93 7.04 -19.77
CA VAL A 55 -2.99 7.21 -20.88
C VAL A 55 -1.76 8.00 -20.44
N THR A 56 -1.95 9.13 -19.75
CA THR A 56 -0.82 9.97 -19.30
C THR A 56 0.11 9.22 -18.37
N VAL A 57 -0.44 8.57 -17.33
CA VAL A 57 0.36 7.81 -16.36
C VAL A 57 1.00 6.60 -17.01
N SER A 58 0.29 5.91 -17.91
CA SER A 58 0.85 4.79 -18.66
C SER A 58 2.03 5.25 -19.52
N THR A 59 1.87 6.31 -20.31
CA THR A 59 2.96 6.86 -21.15
C THR A 59 4.18 7.30 -20.33
N GLN A 60 3.96 7.90 -19.15
CA GLN A 60 5.04 8.26 -18.23
C GLN A 60 5.84 7.05 -17.73
N ILE A 61 5.22 5.86 -17.68
CA ILE A 61 5.86 4.60 -17.32
C ILE A 61 6.48 3.93 -18.55
N LEU A 62 5.76 3.87 -19.66
CA LEU A 62 6.15 3.11 -20.86
C LEU A 62 7.33 3.73 -21.60
N ILE A 63 7.40 5.05 -21.72
CA ILE A 63 8.50 5.71 -22.44
C ILE A 63 9.85 5.43 -21.76
N PRO A 64 10.01 5.61 -20.43
CA PRO A 64 11.24 5.21 -19.75
C PRO A 64 11.52 3.72 -19.89
N LEU A 65 10.52 2.85 -19.71
CA LEU A 65 10.71 1.40 -19.82
C LEU A 65 11.23 0.99 -21.19
N GLN A 66 10.69 1.54 -22.28
CA GLN A 66 11.12 1.26 -23.64
C GLN A 66 12.61 1.58 -23.86
N ARG A 67 13.13 2.62 -23.20
CA ARG A 67 14.55 3.01 -23.27
C ARG A 67 15.46 2.08 -22.45
N CYS A 68 14.90 1.37 -21.48
CA CYS A 68 15.61 0.45 -20.61
C CYS A 68 15.52 -1.02 -21.06
N VAL A 69 14.82 -1.31 -22.17
CA VAL A 69 14.78 -2.66 -22.75
C VAL A 69 16.14 -2.96 -23.37
N GLU A 70 16.76 -4.05 -22.93
CA GLU A 70 18.02 -4.54 -23.47
C GLU A 70 17.81 -5.44 -24.71
N ASN A 71 18.90 -5.81 -25.37
CA ASN A 71 18.88 -6.64 -26.58
C ASN A 71 18.18 -8.00 -26.40
N ASP A 72 18.11 -8.51 -25.16
CA ASP A 72 17.41 -9.75 -24.84
C ASP A 72 15.90 -9.57 -24.55
N GLY A 73 15.37 -8.36 -24.78
CA GLY A 73 13.96 -8.03 -24.60
C GLY A 73 13.53 -7.87 -23.14
N LYS A 74 14.48 -7.80 -22.20
CA LYS A 74 14.21 -7.66 -20.76
C LYS A 74 14.49 -6.26 -20.28
N VAL A 75 13.81 -5.89 -19.20
CA VAL A 75 14.08 -4.68 -18.42
C VAL A 75 14.79 -5.11 -17.15
N ARG A 76 15.98 -4.57 -16.90
CA ARG A 76 16.71 -4.76 -15.64
C ARG A 76 16.61 -3.47 -14.82
N THR A 77 16.20 -3.60 -13.57
CA THR A 77 16.11 -2.48 -12.61
C THR A 77 17.24 -2.57 -11.59
N CYS A 78 17.68 -1.44 -11.07
CA CYS A 78 18.58 -1.40 -9.93
C CYS A 78 17.80 -1.49 -8.62
N CYS A 79 18.23 -2.36 -7.72
CA CYS A 79 17.61 -2.55 -6.40
C CYS A 79 18.48 -1.95 -5.28
N GLN A 80 17.98 -0.95 -4.57
CA GLN A 80 18.58 -0.42 -3.35
C GLN A 80 17.91 -1.02 -2.12
N MET A 81 18.70 -1.69 -1.28
CA MET A 81 18.21 -2.34 -0.06
C MET A 81 18.51 -1.56 1.23
N ASN A 82 19.27 -0.46 1.15
CA ASN A 82 19.72 0.37 2.28
C ASN A 82 18.86 1.64 2.43
N THR A 83 17.54 1.51 2.44
CA THR A 83 16.62 2.64 2.60
C THR A 83 16.39 2.95 4.07
N ALA A 84 15.87 4.14 4.39
CA ALA A 84 15.60 4.50 5.79
C ALA A 84 14.77 3.43 6.50
N THR A 85 13.65 2.97 5.93
CA THR A 85 12.80 1.92 6.53
C THR A 85 13.24 0.51 6.19
N GLY A 86 14.30 0.32 5.41
CA GLY A 86 14.84 -0.99 5.09
C GLY A 86 14.15 -1.67 3.90
N ARG A 87 13.05 -1.10 3.38
CA ARG A 87 12.39 -1.56 2.15
C ARG A 87 13.35 -1.61 0.97
N ILE A 88 13.08 -2.53 0.05
CA ILE A 88 13.76 -2.61 -1.25
C ILE A 88 13.13 -1.57 -2.18
N LEU A 89 13.94 -0.68 -2.74
CA LEU A 89 13.52 0.26 -3.78
C LEU A 89 14.10 -0.13 -5.13
N CYS A 90 13.29 -0.01 -6.17
CA CYS A 90 13.71 -0.16 -7.55
C CYS A 90 13.86 1.20 -8.22
N PHE A 91 14.94 1.40 -8.99
CA PHE A 91 15.18 2.62 -9.76
C PHE A 91 15.88 2.28 -11.07
N ASP A 92 15.85 3.22 -12.03
CA ASP A 92 16.47 3.12 -13.35
C ASP A 92 16.20 1.79 -14.11
N PRO A 93 14.94 1.43 -14.42
CA PRO A 93 13.70 2.19 -14.16
C PRO A 93 13.00 1.74 -12.86
N ASN A 94 12.22 2.64 -12.25
CA ASN A 94 11.40 2.28 -11.10
C ASN A 94 10.14 1.50 -11.54
N ILE A 95 10.23 0.17 -11.48
CA ILE A 95 9.12 -0.73 -11.83
C ILE A 95 8.12 -0.93 -10.70
N GLN A 96 8.41 -0.47 -9.47
CA GLN A 96 7.47 -0.57 -8.34
C GLN A 96 6.30 0.41 -8.48
N THR A 97 6.44 1.48 -9.28
CA THR A 97 5.38 2.48 -9.52
C THR A 97 4.40 2.07 -10.62
N VAL A 98 4.56 0.88 -11.22
CA VAL A 98 3.66 0.41 -12.28
C VAL A 98 2.27 0.11 -11.69
N SER A 99 1.33 1.02 -11.97
CA SER A 99 -0.02 0.99 -11.41
C SER A 99 -0.80 -0.26 -11.83
N LYS A 100 -1.52 -0.84 -10.86
CA LYS A 100 -2.51 -1.90 -11.07
C LYS A 100 -3.90 -1.37 -11.44
N GLU A 101 -4.20 -0.12 -11.14
CA GLU A 101 -5.55 0.47 -11.26
C GLU A 101 -5.76 1.16 -12.62
N ASN A 102 -4.67 1.48 -13.31
CA ASN A 102 -4.67 2.17 -14.60
C ASN A 102 -4.97 1.19 -15.74
N ILE A 103 -6.23 0.78 -15.82
CA ILE A 103 -6.73 -0.21 -16.77
C ILE A 103 -7.74 0.45 -17.73
N ILE A 104 -7.56 0.21 -19.03
CA ILE A 104 -8.52 0.50 -20.09
C ILE A 104 -8.83 -0.83 -20.77
N ASP A 105 -10.11 -1.18 -20.87
CA ASP A 105 -10.58 -2.41 -21.52
C ASP A 105 -9.87 -3.69 -21.01
N ASN A 106 -9.72 -3.80 -19.69
CA ASN A 106 -9.02 -4.88 -18.99
C ASN A 106 -7.51 -4.98 -19.28
N ILE A 107 -6.94 -4.03 -20.01
CA ILE A 107 -5.51 -3.97 -20.31
C ILE A 107 -4.90 -2.77 -19.57
N GLY A 108 -3.76 -3.02 -18.94
CA GLY A 108 -3.00 -2.00 -18.22
C GLY A 108 -1.50 -2.25 -18.32
N PRO A 109 -0.64 -1.32 -17.86
CA PRO A 109 0.80 -1.40 -18.04
C PRO A 109 1.45 -2.70 -17.51
N ARG A 110 0.90 -3.30 -16.45
CA ARG A 110 1.38 -4.59 -15.91
C ARG A 110 1.28 -5.76 -16.90
N HIS A 111 0.38 -5.70 -17.89
CA HIS A 111 0.22 -6.76 -18.90
C HIS A 111 1.40 -6.87 -19.88
N LEU A 112 2.28 -5.86 -19.91
CA LEU A 112 3.46 -5.85 -20.76
C LEU A 112 4.61 -6.68 -20.20
N PHE A 113 4.59 -6.96 -18.89
CA PHE A 113 5.58 -7.79 -18.21
C PHE A 113 5.15 -9.25 -18.31
N LYS A 114 5.68 -9.96 -19.30
CA LYS A 114 5.31 -11.35 -19.62
C LYS A 114 6.36 -12.33 -19.15
N ALA A 115 5.93 -13.54 -18.82
CA ALA A 115 6.83 -14.67 -18.65
C ALA A 115 7.52 -15.00 -19.99
N ARG A 116 8.71 -15.59 -19.92
CA ARG A 116 9.35 -16.24 -21.08
C ARG A 116 8.48 -17.37 -21.63
N THR A 117 8.66 -17.69 -22.91
CA THR A 117 8.01 -18.84 -23.55
C THR A 117 8.29 -20.13 -22.77
N GLY A 118 7.24 -20.90 -22.47
CA GLY A 118 7.33 -22.12 -21.65
C GLY A 118 7.45 -21.87 -20.14
N CYS A 119 7.37 -20.62 -19.70
CA CYS A 119 7.41 -20.20 -18.30
C CYS A 119 6.09 -19.55 -17.87
N VAL A 120 5.93 -19.38 -16.56
CA VAL A 120 4.81 -18.69 -15.92
C VAL A 120 5.36 -17.72 -14.86
N LEU A 121 4.66 -16.61 -14.63
CA LEU A 121 4.91 -15.74 -13.48
C LEU A 121 4.05 -16.18 -12.31
N ILE A 122 4.64 -16.20 -11.12
CA ILE A 122 3.98 -16.44 -9.84
C ILE A 122 4.14 -15.19 -8.99
N SER A 123 3.04 -14.61 -8.53
CA SER A 123 3.04 -13.55 -7.51
C SER A 123 2.74 -14.18 -6.16
N ALA A 124 3.51 -13.78 -5.15
CA ALA A 124 3.28 -14.15 -3.75
C ALA A 124 3.33 -12.87 -2.89
N ASP A 125 2.20 -12.53 -2.27
CA ASP A 125 1.98 -11.29 -1.51
C ASP A 125 1.51 -11.60 -0.08
N TYR A 126 2.15 -11.02 0.92
CA TYR A 126 1.73 -11.20 2.32
C TYR A 126 0.38 -10.52 2.58
N SER A 127 -0.53 -11.24 3.25
CA SER A 127 -1.84 -10.68 3.58
C SER A 127 -1.75 -9.78 4.81
N GLN A 128 -1.83 -8.45 4.59
CA GLN A 128 -1.83 -7.42 5.63
C GLN A 128 -0.61 -7.49 6.56
N LEU A 129 0.59 -7.64 5.98
CA LEU A 129 1.83 -7.84 6.74
C LEU A 129 2.03 -6.79 7.84
N GLU A 130 1.92 -5.50 7.52
CA GLU A 130 2.15 -4.43 8.50
C GLU A 130 1.16 -4.46 9.68
N LEU A 131 -0.10 -4.86 9.45
CA LEU A 131 -1.10 -5.00 10.52
C LEU A 131 -0.79 -6.20 11.42
N ARG A 132 -0.28 -7.29 10.83
CA ARG A 132 0.19 -8.47 11.57
C ARG A 132 1.43 -8.14 12.40
N VAL A 133 2.36 -7.36 11.83
CA VAL A 133 3.50 -6.83 12.58
C VAL A 133 3.05 -5.96 13.76
N LEU A 134 2.09 -5.06 13.55
CA LEU A 134 1.53 -4.25 14.64
C LEU A 134 0.94 -5.13 15.75
N ALA A 135 0.19 -6.17 15.39
CA ALA A 135 -0.40 -7.09 16.36
C ALA A 135 0.65 -7.82 17.20
N HIS A 136 1.70 -8.31 16.55
CA HIS A 136 2.82 -8.97 17.24
C HIS A 136 3.59 -8.01 18.15
N LEU A 137 4.04 -6.86 17.63
CA LEU A 137 4.84 -5.90 18.38
C LEU A 137 4.07 -5.26 19.54
N SER A 138 2.76 -5.03 19.37
CA SER A 138 1.93 -4.51 20.46
C SER A 138 1.53 -5.58 21.49
N GLY A 139 1.54 -6.86 21.11
CA GLY A 139 1.07 -7.96 21.95
C GLY A 139 -0.42 -7.84 22.33
N ASP A 140 -1.22 -7.13 21.52
CA ASP A 140 -2.64 -6.91 21.75
C ASP A 140 -3.46 -8.18 21.47
N LEU A 141 -4.01 -8.78 22.51
CA LEU A 141 -4.68 -10.07 22.42
C LEU A 141 -5.94 -10.03 21.53
N ASN A 142 -6.66 -8.91 21.53
CA ASN A 142 -7.86 -8.75 20.71
C ASN A 142 -7.48 -8.67 19.22
N LEU A 143 -6.45 -7.88 18.90
CA LEU A 143 -5.96 -7.77 17.52
C LEU A 143 -5.34 -9.09 17.03
N ILE A 144 -4.58 -9.77 17.88
CA ILE A 144 -4.01 -11.10 17.60
C ILE A 144 -5.12 -12.12 17.32
N ALA A 145 -6.13 -12.19 18.19
CA ALA A 145 -7.27 -13.10 17.99
C ALA A 145 -8.01 -12.82 16.68
N LEU A 146 -8.22 -11.54 16.36
CA LEU A 146 -8.89 -11.12 15.13
C LEU A 146 -8.11 -11.53 13.88
N LEU A 147 -6.78 -11.47 13.91
CA LEU A 147 -5.89 -11.85 12.80
C LEU A 147 -5.59 -13.35 12.68
N LYS A 148 -5.89 -14.12 13.74
CA LYS A 148 -5.86 -15.59 13.73
C LYS A 148 -7.14 -16.19 13.17
N ASN A 149 -8.27 -15.50 13.30
CA ASN A 149 -9.52 -15.94 12.70
C ASN A 149 -9.45 -15.87 11.17
N ASP A 150 -10.05 -16.85 10.52
CA ASP A 150 -10.25 -16.83 9.07
C ASP A 150 -11.22 -15.71 8.66
N GLY A 151 -11.03 -15.20 7.44
CA GLY A 151 -11.88 -14.18 6.84
C GLY A 151 -11.23 -12.81 6.67
N ASP A 152 -12.04 -11.83 6.24
CA ASP A 152 -11.55 -10.48 6.00
C ASP A 152 -11.42 -9.70 7.32
N VAL A 153 -10.17 -9.44 7.71
CA VAL A 153 -9.80 -8.70 8.92
C VAL A 153 -10.52 -7.36 9.06
N PHE A 154 -10.71 -6.62 7.95
CA PHE A 154 -11.34 -5.31 7.98
C PHE A 154 -12.85 -5.43 8.07
N THR A 155 -13.45 -6.49 7.52
CA THR A 155 -14.87 -6.81 7.73
C THR A 155 -15.14 -7.18 9.19
N ASN A 156 -14.28 -8.00 9.80
CA ASN A 156 -14.43 -8.38 11.21
C ASN A 156 -14.27 -7.16 12.13
N MET A 157 -13.28 -6.30 11.87
CA MET A 157 -13.14 -5.01 12.57
C MET A 157 -14.29 -4.04 12.32
N SER A 158 -14.85 -4.02 11.10
CA SER A 158 -16.01 -3.21 10.73
C SER A 158 -17.22 -3.55 11.59
N SER A 159 -17.49 -4.84 11.80
CA SER A 159 -18.56 -5.30 12.69
C SER A 159 -18.32 -4.95 14.15
N ASN A 160 -17.09 -5.10 14.63
CA ASN A 160 -16.73 -4.78 16.02
C ASN A 160 -16.86 -3.28 16.33
N LEU A 161 -16.36 -2.44 15.42
CA LEU A 161 -16.34 -0.99 15.61
C LEU A 161 -17.62 -0.28 15.15
N CYS A 162 -18.55 -0.99 14.48
CA CYS A 162 -19.74 -0.44 13.84
C CYS A 162 -19.41 0.70 12.85
N ILE A 163 -18.36 0.52 12.04
CA ILE A 163 -17.89 1.48 11.04
C ILE A 163 -17.74 0.77 9.71
N SER A 164 -17.92 1.44 8.57
CA SER A 164 -17.71 0.82 7.26
C SER A 164 -16.28 0.28 7.08
N ARG A 165 -16.18 -0.85 6.38
CA ARG A 165 -14.90 -1.54 6.09
C ARG A 165 -13.83 -0.62 5.51
N ASP A 166 -14.21 0.28 4.60
CA ASP A 166 -13.26 1.20 3.95
C ASP A 166 -12.70 2.24 4.92
N ILE A 167 -13.53 2.75 5.85
CA ILE A 167 -13.07 3.67 6.90
C ILE A 167 -12.17 2.91 7.88
N VAL A 168 -12.53 1.67 8.26
CA VAL A 168 -11.68 0.83 9.13
C VAL A 168 -10.30 0.60 8.51
N LYS A 169 -10.25 0.26 7.22
CA LYS A 169 -8.99 0.09 6.50
C LYS A 169 -8.14 1.36 6.56
N LYS A 170 -8.73 2.53 6.24
CA LYS A 170 -8.05 3.83 6.31
C LYS A 170 -7.58 4.17 7.73
N LEU A 171 -8.40 3.87 8.74
CA LEU A 171 -8.07 4.07 10.16
C LEU A 171 -6.88 3.20 10.60
N CYS A 172 -6.90 1.90 10.28
CA CYS A 172 -5.82 0.98 10.65
C CYS A 172 -4.48 1.42 10.06
N TYR A 173 -4.45 1.69 8.76
CA TYR A 173 -3.24 2.19 8.11
C TYR A 173 -2.86 3.58 8.62
N GLY A 174 -3.84 4.46 8.87
CA GLY A 174 -3.58 5.75 9.51
C GLY A 174 -2.84 5.60 10.84
N ILE A 175 -3.26 4.66 11.68
CA ILE A 175 -2.61 4.37 12.97
C ILE A 175 -1.20 3.79 12.77
N ILE A 176 -1.00 2.85 11.84
CA ILE A 176 0.32 2.30 11.47
C ILE A 176 1.29 3.39 11.01
N TYR A 177 0.78 4.41 10.31
CA TYR A 177 1.54 5.56 9.82
C TYR A 177 1.62 6.72 10.83
N GLY A 178 1.09 6.55 12.05
CA GLY A 178 1.08 7.59 13.07
C GLY A 178 0.23 8.83 12.73
N MET A 179 -0.76 8.71 11.86
CA MET A 179 -1.63 9.83 11.49
C MET A 179 -2.37 10.38 12.72
N GLY A 180 -2.34 11.71 12.85
CA GLY A 180 -3.17 12.42 13.83
C GLY A 180 -4.62 12.57 13.34
N ALA A 181 -5.51 13.00 14.24
CA ALA A 181 -6.95 13.16 13.94
C ALA A 181 -7.22 14.05 12.71
N LYS A 182 -6.48 15.15 12.53
CA LYS A 182 -6.64 16.05 11.38
C LYS A 182 -6.36 15.35 10.04
N SER A 183 -5.23 14.66 9.91
CA SER A 183 -4.86 13.94 8.68
C SER A 183 -5.78 12.75 8.41
N LEU A 184 -6.24 12.08 9.48
CA LEU A 184 -7.22 11.02 9.35
C LEU A 184 -8.56 11.57 8.84
N ALA A 185 -9.03 12.69 9.39
CA ALA A 185 -10.28 13.35 9.01
C ALA A 185 -10.35 13.64 7.50
N GLU A 186 -9.26 14.16 6.92
CA GLU A 186 -9.14 14.36 5.48
C GLU A 186 -9.24 13.04 4.69
N THR A 187 -8.57 11.99 5.18
CA THR A 187 -8.52 10.68 4.52
C THR A 187 -9.88 9.95 4.52
N VAL A 188 -10.63 10.08 5.61
CA VAL A 188 -11.96 9.46 5.76
C VAL A 188 -13.11 10.41 5.39
N ASN A 189 -12.80 11.65 4.99
CA ASN A 189 -13.76 12.69 4.66
C ASN A 189 -14.78 12.95 5.80
N LYS A 190 -14.27 13.19 7.01
CA LYS A 190 -15.03 13.47 8.24
C LYS A 190 -14.51 14.71 8.96
N THR A 191 -15.19 15.16 10.01
CA THR A 191 -14.66 16.25 10.85
C THR A 191 -13.47 15.76 11.69
N SER A 192 -12.67 16.70 12.20
CA SER A 192 -11.55 16.38 13.10
C SER A 192 -12.02 15.68 14.38
N ASP A 193 -13.19 16.06 14.90
CA ASP A 193 -13.76 15.48 16.12
C ASP A 193 -14.26 14.05 15.88
N GLU A 194 -14.96 13.82 14.76
CA GLU A 194 -15.36 12.47 14.35
C GLU A 194 -14.14 11.57 14.17
N ALA A 195 -13.08 12.06 13.52
CA ALA A 195 -11.85 11.29 13.35
C ALA A 195 -11.15 10.99 14.68
N HIS A 196 -11.19 11.92 15.64
CA HIS A 196 -10.70 11.70 16.99
C HIS A 196 -11.47 10.56 17.69
N ASP A 197 -12.81 10.58 17.61
CA ASP A 197 -13.65 9.52 18.16
C ASP A 197 -13.37 8.15 17.54
N LEU A 198 -13.11 8.09 16.23
CA LEU A 198 -12.70 6.86 15.55
C LEU A 198 -11.38 6.30 16.11
N ILE A 199 -10.38 7.16 16.32
CA ILE A 199 -9.10 6.78 16.92
C ILE A 199 -9.32 6.27 18.35
N LEU A 200 -10.14 6.95 19.15
CA LEU A 200 -10.45 6.53 20.51
C LEU A 200 -11.16 5.17 20.54
N LYS A 201 -12.16 4.95 19.66
CA LYS A 201 -12.85 3.66 19.53
C LYS A 201 -11.88 2.54 19.17
N PHE A 202 -10.94 2.79 18.26
CA PHE A 202 -9.91 1.82 17.91
C PHE A 202 -9.03 1.47 19.12
N PHE A 203 -8.49 2.47 19.83
CA PHE A 203 -7.64 2.21 20.99
C PHE A 203 -8.39 1.60 22.17
N ARG A 204 -9.71 1.81 22.29
CA ARG A 204 -10.53 1.08 23.28
C ARG A 204 -10.66 -0.40 22.94
N SER A 205 -10.72 -0.73 21.64
CA SER A 205 -10.82 -2.11 21.17
C SER A 205 -9.47 -2.84 21.21
N PHE A 206 -8.38 -2.10 20.99
CA PHE A 206 -7.00 -2.59 20.96
C PHE A 206 -6.09 -1.76 21.89
N PRO A 207 -6.25 -1.89 23.22
CA PRO A 207 -5.59 -1.02 24.20
C PRO A 207 -4.06 -1.15 24.23
N LYS A 208 -3.51 -2.32 23.93
CA LYS A 208 -2.05 -2.49 23.92
C LYS A 208 -1.39 -1.84 22.72
N VAL A 209 -2.12 -1.62 21.62
CA VAL A 209 -1.62 -0.84 20.48
C VAL A 209 -1.27 0.59 20.89
N ARG A 210 -2.11 1.24 21.70
CA ARG A 210 -1.82 2.58 22.22
C ARG A 210 -0.59 2.58 23.12
N SER A 211 -0.48 1.58 23.99
CA SER A 211 0.65 1.42 24.91
C SER A 211 1.97 1.22 24.14
N TYR A 212 1.94 0.40 23.09
CA TYR A 212 3.06 0.22 22.18
C TYR A 212 3.47 1.51 21.47
N ILE A 213 2.51 2.26 20.92
CA ILE A 213 2.82 3.54 20.26
C ILE A 213 3.49 4.52 21.23
N ASN A 214 2.99 4.62 22.46
CA ASN A 214 3.59 5.49 23.48
C ASN A 214 5.00 5.03 23.86
N SER A 215 5.23 3.72 24.02
CA SER A 215 6.55 3.21 24.38
C SER A 215 7.59 3.47 23.27
N ILE A 216 7.21 3.44 22.00
CA ILE A 216 8.11 3.82 20.90
C ILE A 216 8.53 5.29 20.97
N LYS A 217 7.62 6.19 21.35
CA LYS A 217 7.95 7.62 21.53
C LYS A 217 8.88 7.86 22.71
N GLU A 218 8.65 7.14 23.81
CA GLU A 218 9.52 7.16 24.98
C GLU A 218 10.91 6.63 24.64
N GLN A 219 11.02 5.51 23.92
CA GLN A 219 12.30 4.97 23.43
C GLN A 219 13.02 5.94 22.50
N ALA A 220 12.30 6.55 21.55
CA ALA A 220 12.85 7.54 20.64
C ALA A 220 13.48 8.72 21.39
N THR A 221 12.83 9.18 22.47
CA THR A 221 13.29 10.29 23.32
C THR A 221 14.43 9.87 24.24
N ALA A 222 14.34 8.70 24.86
CA ALA A 222 15.31 8.23 25.86
C ALA A 222 16.63 7.79 25.24
N TYR A 223 16.59 7.10 24.10
CA TYR A 223 17.77 6.48 23.49
C TYR A 223 18.29 7.22 22.25
N GLY A 224 17.50 8.12 21.66
CA GLY A 224 17.87 8.79 20.41
C GLY A 224 17.80 7.88 19.18
N PHE A 225 17.16 6.71 19.30
CA PHE A 225 16.86 5.82 18.18
C PHE A 225 15.71 4.86 18.52
N VAL A 226 15.12 4.27 17.48
CA VAL A 226 14.19 3.14 17.59
C VAL A 226 14.70 1.96 16.77
N SER A 227 14.27 0.74 17.12
CA SER A 227 14.75 -0.49 16.48
C SER A 227 13.62 -1.37 15.96
N THR A 228 13.89 -2.12 14.89
CA THR A 228 13.04 -3.23 14.42
C THR A 228 13.26 -4.49 15.27
N ILE A 229 12.50 -5.56 14.98
CA ILE A 229 12.62 -6.83 15.71
C ILE A 229 14.01 -7.48 15.60
N LEU A 230 14.69 -7.34 14.45
CA LEU A 230 16.06 -7.84 14.27
C LEU A 230 17.14 -6.84 14.70
N GLY A 231 16.76 -5.74 15.36
CA GLY A 231 17.69 -4.77 15.94
C GLY A 231 18.22 -3.73 14.96
N ARG A 232 17.64 -3.59 13.76
CA ARG A 232 18.00 -2.52 12.83
C ARG A 232 17.52 -1.18 13.39
N ARG A 233 18.40 -0.18 13.45
CA ARG A 233 18.14 1.10 14.11
C ARG A 233 17.82 2.22 13.12
N ARG A 234 16.89 3.09 13.51
CA ARG A 234 16.70 4.44 12.95
C ARG A 234 17.00 5.44 14.04
N VAL A 235 18.01 6.28 13.80
CA VAL A 235 18.32 7.42 14.67
C VAL A 235 17.17 8.41 14.59
N THR A 236 16.70 8.84 15.75
CA THR A 236 15.65 9.86 15.87
C THR A 236 16.28 11.23 15.83
N CYS A 237 15.55 12.20 15.29
CA CYS A 237 15.97 13.58 15.39
C CYS A 237 15.81 13.97 16.87
N ASN A 238 16.89 13.95 17.66
CA ASN A 238 16.89 14.45 19.04
C ASN A 238 16.78 15.99 19.04
N VAL A 239 15.70 16.52 18.46
CA VAL A 239 15.50 17.95 18.39
C VAL A 239 14.91 18.37 19.73
N ARG A 240 15.77 18.91 20.60
CA ARG A 240 15.37 19.98 21.52
C ARG A 240 14.89 21.15 20.65
N GLY A 241 13.65 21.09 20.14
CA GLY A 241 13.16 21.98 19.10
C GLY A 241 11.64 22.10 19.03
N ARG A 242 11.15 22.61 17.90
CA ARG A 242 9.73 22.94 17.68
C ARG A 242 8.85 21.70 17.80
N GLN A 243 7.66 21.88 18.39
CA GLN A 243 6.68 20.81 18.62
C GLN A 243 6.30 20.02 17.34
N GLU A 244 6.32 20.68 16.18
CA GLU A 244 6.04 20.07 14.89
C GLU A 244 7.10 19.05 14.45
N ASP A 245 8.37 19.35 14.71
CA ASP A 245 9.50 18.48 14.36
C ASP A 245 9.47 17.20 15.20
N VAL A 246 9.18 17.33 16.50
CA VAL A 246 8.99 16.20 17.41
C VAL A 246 7.81 15.33 16.97
N ALA A 247 6.65 15.94 16.67
CA ALA A 247 5.48 15.21 16.19
C ALA A 247 5.71 14.52 14.84
N LYS A 248 6.58 15.06 13.98
CA LYS A 248 6.99 14.40 12.73
C LYS A 248 7.90 13.20 13.01
N ASP A 249 8.86 13.34 13.91
CA ASP A 249 9.77 12.25 14.24
C ASP A 249 9.08 11.10 14.97
N ASP A 250 8.16 11.39 15.90
CA ASP A 250 7.26 10.41 16.53
C ASP A 250 6.58 9.52 15.49
N ARG A 251 5.97 10.15 14.47
CA ARG A 251 5.27 9.43 13.40
C ARG A 251 6.21 8.55 12.58
N GLN A 252 7.39 9.07 12.26
CA GLN A 252 8.39 8.32 11.52
C GLN A 252 8.96 7.16 12.33
N SER A 253 9.10 7.31 13.65
CA SER A 253 9.56 6.27 14.57
C SER A 253 8.56 5.12 14.68
N ILE A 254 7.28 5.44 14.87
CA ILE A 254 6.20 4.44 14.88
C ILE A 254 6.17 3.69 13.54
N ASN A 255 6.13 4.43 12.43
CA ASN A 255 6.10 3.82 11.10
C ASN A 255 7.35 2.95 10.84
N TYR A 256 8.53 3.41 11.25
CA TYR A 256 9.78 2.69 11.06
C TYR A 256 9.76 1.32 11.74
N THR A 257 9.31 1.23 12.99
CA THR A 257 9.31 -0.04 13.73
C THR A 257 8.45 -1.10 13.05
N ILE A 258 7.28 -0.71 12.53
CA ILE A 258 6.34 -1.61 11.87
C ILE A 258 6.81 -1.94 10.44
N GLN A 259 7.07 -0.92 9.63
CA GLN A 259 7.45 -1.10 8.23
C GLN A 259 8.83 -1.74 8.07
N GLY A 260 9.77 -1.39 8.96
CA GLY A 260 11.10 -1.98 8.98
C GLY A 260 11.07 -3.45 9.34
N THR A 261 10.29 -3.82 10.36
CA THR A 261 10.08 -5.23 10.72
C THR A 261 9.39 -6.00 9.58
N ALA A 262 8.37 -5.42 8.92
CA ALA A 262 7.75 -6.02 7.73
C ALA A 262 8.78 -6.22 6.60
N SER A 263 9.68 -5.26 6.39
CA SER A 263 10.75 -5.39 5.40
C SER A 263 11.78 -6.47 5.77
N GLU A 264 12.06 -6.70 7.05
CA GLU A 264 12.95 -7.75 7.51
C GLU A 264 12.35 -9.14 7.29
N ILE A 265 11.06 -9.30 7.59
CA ILE A 265 10.28 -10.51 7.27
C ILE A 265 10.37 -10.81 5.79
N PHE A 266 10.05 -9.82 4.94
CA PHE A 266 10.11 -9.99 3.49
C PHE A 266 11.51 -10.33 2.99
N LYS A 267 12.56 -9.63 3.46
CA LYS A 267 13.95 -9.91 3.05
C LYS A 267 14.43 -11.30 3.45
N LYS A 268 14.12 -11.76 4.67
CA LYS A 268 14.45 -13.13 5.07
C LYS A 268 13.72 -14.15 4.19
N ALA A 269 12.48 -13.87 3.82
CA ALA A 269 11.70 -14.76 2.96
C ALA A 269 12.34 -14.83 1.56
N VAL A 270 12.71 -13.70 0.98
CA VAL A 270 13.44 -13.62 -0.29
C VAL A 270 14.75 -14.44 -0.24
N ILE A 271 15.53 -14.32 0.84
CA ILE A 271 16.76 -15.13 1.03
C ILE A 271 16.43 -16.63 1.11
N GLY A 272 15.35 -17.00 1.80
CA GLY A 272 14.89 -18.38 1.89
C GLY A 272 14.48 -18.94 0.53
N LEU A 273 13.74 -18.16 -0.25
CA LEU A 273 13.30 -18.50 -1.60
C LEU A 273 14.49 -18.67 -2.55
N ASP A 274 15.43 -17.72 -2.55
CA ASP A 274 16.61 -17.73 -3.41
C ASP A 274 17.50 -18.96 -3.17
N LYS A 275 17.72 -19.32 -1.89
CA LYS A 275 18.45 -20.55 -1.52
C LYS A 275 17.80 -21.82 -2.05
N TYR A 276 16.48 -21.81 -2.17
CA TYR A 276 15.70 -22.99 -2.52
C TYR A 276 15.50 -23.13 -4.03
N PHE A 277 15.37 -22.02 -4.75
CA PHE A 277 15.03 -22.04 -6.17
C PHE A 277 16.13 -22.61 -7.08
N GLN A 278 17.41 -22.42 -6.78
CA GLN A 278 18.52 -22.89 -7.62
C GLN A 278 18.26 -22.58 -9.12
N ASP A 279 18.14 -23.60 -9.98
CA ASP A 279 17.82 -23.47 -11.41
C ASP A 279 16.32 -23.62 -11.73
N SER A 280 15.48 -24.02 -10.76
CA SER A 280 14.07 -24.34 -10.98
C SER A 280 13.16 -23.12 -11.12
N ALA A 281 13.54 -22.01 -10.48
CA ALA A 281 12.79 -20.76 -10.50
C ALA A 281 13.72 -19.56 -10.30
N ARG A 282 13.23 -18.35 -10.61
CA ARG A 282 13.99 -17.11 -10.41
C ARG A 282 13.10 -16.03 -9.84
N ILE A 283 13.58 -15.32 -8.83
CA ILE A 283 12.95 -14.09 -8.37
C ILE A 283 13.22 -13.02 -9.44
N VAL A 284 12.17 -12.50 -10.06
CA VAL A 284 12.28 -11.51 -11.13
C VAL A 284 11.95 -10.09 -10.67
N LEU A 285 11.15 -9.94 -9.62
CA LEU A 285 10.76 -8.62 -9.10
C LEU A 285 10.35 -8.70 -7.63
N MET A 286 10.69 -7.67 -6.87
CA MET A 286 10.32 -7.48 -5.46
C MET A 286 9.65 -6.12 -5.27
N ILE A 287 8.43 -6.12 -4.73
CA ILE A 287 7.61 -4.91 -4.57
C ILE A 287 7.00 -4.90 -3.18
N HIS A 288 7.59 -4.09 -2.30
CA HIS A 288 7.16 -4.02 -0.90
C HIS A 288 7.21 -5.40 -0.22
N ASP A 289 6.06 -6.04 -0.01
CA ASP A 289 5.84 -7.36 0.58
C ASP A 289 5.39 -8.42 -0.46
N GLU A 290 5.38 -8.07 -1.75
CA GLU A 290 5.11 -8.96 -2.89
C GLU A 290 6.41 -9.38 -3.58
N VAL A 291 6.54 -10.66 -3.91
CA VAL A 291 7.60 -11.20 -4.76
C VAL A 291 7.00 -11.81 -6.03
N ILE A 292 7.61 -11.49 -7.18
CA ILE A 292 7.29 -12.10 -8.47
C ILE A 292 8.41 -13.07 -8.82
N ILE A 293 8.01 -14.29 -9.15
CA ILE A 293 8.87 -15.43 -9.46
C ILE A 293 8.55 -15.88 -10.87
N GLU A 294 9.56 -16.27 -11.64
CA GLU A 294 9.39 -16.93 -12.93
C GLU A 294 9.91 -18.36 -12.84
N CYS A 295 9.12 -19.34 -13.30
CA CYS A 295 9.53 -20.74 -13.39
C CYS A 295 8.98 -21.39 -14.65
N ALA A 296 9.48 -22.57 -15.02
CA ALA A 296 8.88 -23.35 -16.10
C ALA A 296 7.44 -23.74 -15.73
N THR A 297 6.53 -23.76 -16.69
CA THR A 297 5.11 -24.07 -16.44
C THR A 297 4.92 -25.44 -15.79
N LYS A 298 5.77 -26.43 -16.12
CA LYS A 298 5.75 -27.76 -15.51
C LYS A 298 6.07 -27.78 -14.01
N ASP A 299 6.76 -26.76 -13.50
CA ASP A 299 7.23 -26.68 -12.11
C ASP A 299 6.34 -25.75 -11.25
N GLU A 300 5.28 -25.20 -11.85
CA GLU A 300 4.42 -24.16 -11.27
C GLU A 300 3.87 -24.53 -9.88
N ASP A 301 3.22 -25.68 -9.75
CA ASP A 301 2.58 -26.09 -8.49
C ASP A 301 3.61 -26.31 -7.37
N HIS A 302 4.78 -26.84 -7.75
CA HIS A 302 5.86 -27.08 -6.80
C HIS A 302 6.45 -25.78 -6.27
N VAL A 303 6.73 -24.83 -7.18
CA VAL A 303 7.24 -23.51 -6.82
C VAL A 303 6.23 -22.74 -5.98
N LYS A 304 4.92 -22.81 -6.29
CA LYS A 304 3.88 -22.20 -5.44
C LYS A 304 3.88 -22.78 -4.03
N GLN A 305 3.93 -24.10 -3.89
CA GLN A 305 3.88 -24.75 -2.58
C GLN A 305 5.10 -24.41 -1.72
N TRP A 306 6.29 -24.43 -2.32
CA TRP A 306 7.52 -24.01 -1.63
C TRP A 306 7.49 -22.54 -1.27
N THR A 307 7.05 -21.68 -2.20
CA THR A 307 6.94 -20.24 -1.94
C THR A 307 6.03 -19.97 -0.74
N ARG A 308 4.87 -20.62 -0.68
CA ARG A 308 3.97 -20.54 0.48
C ARG A 308 4.68 -20.97 1.75
N THR A 309 5.27 -22.17 1.74
CA THR A 309 5.90 -22.76 2.92
C THR A 309 7.01 -21.85 3.48
N ILE A 310 7.91 -21.37 2.61
CA ILE A 310 9.06 -20.54 3.00
C ILE A 310 8.62 -19.17 3.52
N MET A 311 7.69 -18.52 2.84
CA MET A 311 7.22 -17.20 3.25
C MET A 311 6.39 -17.28 4.53
N GLU A 312 5.55 -18.30 4.71
CA GLU A 312 4.72 -18.43 5.92
C GLU A 312 5.55 -18.84 7.16
N SER A 313 6.71 -19.49 6.99
CA SER A 313 7.55 -19.99 8.10
C SER A 313 8.79 -19.16 8.42
N VAL A 314 9.06 -18.07 7.68
CA VAL A 314 10.28 -17.25 7.83
C VAL A 314 10.54 -16.72 9.26
N PHE A 315 9.47 -16.62 10.04
CA PHE A 315 9.46 -16.19 11.44
C PHE A 315 8.42 -17.00 12.24
N GLU A 316 8.82 -18.18 12.72
CA GLU A 316 7.94 -19.07 13.49
C GLU A 316 7.49 -18.48 14.84
N GLU A 317 8.27 -17.56 15.41
CA GLU A 317 7.99 -16.93 16.71
C GLU A 317 6.90 -15.83 16.67
N PHE A 318 6.32 -15.56 15.50
CA PHE A 318 5.31 -14.50 15.35
C PHE A 318 3.99 -14.89 16.02
N SER A 319 3.39 -13.96 16.77
CA SER A 319 2.17 -14.24 17.54
C SER A 319 0.93 -14.43 16.68
N VAL A 320 1.01 -14.11 15.38
CA VAL A 320 -0.05 -14.23 14.38
C VAL A 320 0.50 -14.93 13.13
N PRO A 321 -0.31 -15.73 12.42
CA PRO A 321 0.13 -16.36 11.17
C PRO A 321 0.43 -15.28 10.11
N LEU A 322 1.31 -15.61 9.16
CA LEU A 322 1.74 -14.72 8.06
C LEU A 322 1.27 -15.24 6.68
N PRO A 323 -0.05 -15.38 6.44
CA PRO A 323 -0.57 -16.02 5.23
C PRO A 323 -0.19 -15.27 3.96
N VAL A 324 0.08 -16.05 2.90
CA VAL A 324 0.52 -15.53 1.60
C VAL A 324 -0.51 -15.83 0.51
N LYS A 325 -0.88 -14.78 -0.24
CA LYS A 325 -1.72 -14.91 -1.42
C LYS A 325 -0.84 -15.21 -2.62
N ILE A 326 -1.04 -16.39 -3.20
CA ILE A 326 -0.29 -16.84 -4.37
C ILE A 326 -1.20 -16.88 -5.59
N ARG A 327 -0.72 -16.29 -6.69
CA ARG A 327 -1.39 -16.30 -7.99
C ARG A 327 -0.35 -16.58 -9.08
N SER A 328 -0.80 -17.08 -10.21
CA SER A 328 0.06 -17.32 -11.36
C SER A 328 -0.62 -16.94 -12.67
N GLY A 329 0.19 -16.65 -13.68
CA GLY A 329 -0.31 -16.25 -14.98
C GLY A 329 0.81 -15.93 -15.98
N PRO A 330 0.44 -15.73 -17.26
CA PRO A 330 1.41 -15.50 -18.33
C PRO A 330 2.00 -14.08 -18.32
N SER A 331 1.40 -13.15 -17.57
CA SER A 331 1.90 -11.79 -17.39
C SER A 331 1.53 -11.25 -16.02
N TRP A 332 2.27 -10.24 -15.55
CA TRP A 332 2.03 -9.61 -14.26
C TRP A 332 0.62 -9.01 -14.16
N GLY A 333 0.03 -8.57 -15.28
CA GLY A 333 -1.34 -8.09 -15.33
C GLY A 333 -2.40 -9.11 -14.89
N PHE A 334 -2.14 -10.41 -15.09
CA PHE A 334 -3.05 -11.49 -14.69
C PHE A 334 -2.89 -11.92 -13.22
N LEU A 335 -1.92 -11.35 -12.49
CA LEU A 335 -1.66 -11.68 -11.08
C LEU A 335 -2.46 -10.80 -10.10
N SER A 336 -3.32 -9.91 -10.63
CA SER A 336 -4.01 -8.81 -9.93
C SER A 336 -5.20 -9.25 -9.09
#